data_AF-A0A1H4GA34-F1
#
_entry.id   AF-A0A1H4GA34-F1
#
_cell.length_a   1.000
_cell.length_b   1.000
_cell.length_c   1.000
_cell.angle_alpha   90.00
_cell.angle_beta   90.00
_cell.angle_gamma   90.00
#
_symmetry.space_group_name_H-M   'P 1'
#
loop_
_entity.id
_entity.type
_entity.pdbx_description
1 polymer ?
#
loop_
_entity_poly.entity_id
_entity_poly.type
_entity_poly.pdbx_seq_one_letter_code
_entity_poly.pdbx_strand_id
1 'polypeptide(L)' 'MKRAGILMIIIGVITIIAGLLTFTDLTTVNAVDSHNWTINLNGIKSFQWPVFTGGALIVVGIIFHIADYEKHDKIKIG' A
#
# COMPACT_ATOMS: atom_id res chain seq x y z
N MET A 1 9.56 -14.13 -14.14
CA MET A 1 8.66 -13.13 -13.52
C MET A 1 9.27 -12.43 -12.29
N LYS A 2 10.44 -12.87 -11.79
CA LYS A 2 11.16 -12.29 -10.65
C LYS A 2 11.31 -10.77 -10.68
N ARG A 3 11.75 -10.21 -11.80
CA ARG A 3 11.95 -8.76 -11.95
C ARG A 3 10.64 -7.97 -11.85
N ALA A 4 9.54 -8.51 -12.39
CA ALA A 4 8.23 -7.89 -12.34
C ALA A 4 7.64 -7.92 -10.92
N GLY A 5 7.76 -9.05 -10.20
CA GLY A 5 7.32 -9.15 -8.80
C GLY A 5 8.09 -8.21 -7.87
N ILE A 6 9.42 -8.12 -8.05
CA ILE A 6 10.26 -7.17 -7.29
C ILE A 6 9.87 -5.72 -7.59
N LEU A 7 9.63 -5.37 -8.86
CA LEU A 7 9.16 -4.04 -9.25
C LEU A 7 7.82 -3.68 -8.60
N MET A 8 6.87 -4.63 -8.56
CA MET A 8 5.56 -4.40 -7.93
C MET A 8 5.67 -4.14 -6.42
N ILE A 9 6.57 -4.86 -5.73
CA ILE A 9 6.83 -4.63 -4.31
C ILE A 9 7.43 -3.22 -4.09
N ILE A 10 8.43 -2.84 -4.89
CA ILE A 10 9.07 -1.51 -4.78
C ILE A 10 8.05 -0.39 -5.02
N ILE A 11 7.26 -0.49 -6.08
CA ILE A 11 6.23 0.50 -6.41
C ILE A 11 5.16 0.56 -5.30
N GLY A 12 4.76 -0.59 -4.77
CA GLY A 12 3.81 -0.67 -3.65
C GLY A 12 4.29 0.06 -2.41
N VAL A 13 5.57 -0.13 -2.02
CA VAL A 13 6.19 0.57 -0.89
C VAL A 13 6.21 2.08 -1.12
N ILE A 14 6.61 2.53 -2.31
CA ILE A 14 6.62 3.97 -2.66
C ILE A 14 5.22 4.57 -2.56
N THR A 15 4.20 3.84 -3.04
CA THR A 15 2.80 4.31 -3.04
C THR A 15 2.24 4.40 -1.62
N ILE A 16 2.62 3.48 -0.73
CA ILE A 16 2.27 3.56 0.70
C ILE A 16 2.89 4.80 1.32
N ILE A 17 4.19 5.03 1.13
CA ILE A 17 4.89 6.18 1.70
C ILE A 17 4.25 7.49 1.20
N ALA A 18 4.00 7.60 -0.11
CA ALA A 18 3.33 8.75 -0.69
C ALA A 18 1.91 8.95 -0.13
N GLY A 19 1.15 7.86 0.04
CA GLY A 19 -0.17 7.87 0.66
C GLY A 19 -0.14 8.35 2.11
N LEU A 20 0.84 7.89 2.90
CA LEU A 20 0.98 8.33 4.28
C LEU A 20 1.35 9.81 4.36
N LEU A 21 2.27 10.30 3.53
CA LEU A 21 2.68 11.71 3.52
C LEU A 21 1.55 12.66 3.08
N THR A 22 0.65 12.19 2.22
CA THR A 22 -0.47 13.00 1.70
C THR A 22 -1.72 12.93 2.58
N PHE A 23 -1.95 11.83 3.29
CA PHE A 23 -3.14 11.62 4.11
C PHE A 23 -2.94 11.82 5.62
N THR A 24 -1.70 11.88 6.11
CA THR A 24 -1.43 12.23 7.51
C THR A 24 -1.52 13.75 7.65
N ASP A 25 -2.64 14.26 8.18
CA ASP A 25 -2.71 15.66 8.59
C ASP A 25 -1.79 15.86 9.81
N LEU A 26 -0.68 16.60 9.64
CA LEU A 26 0.24 16.95 10.74
C LEU A 26 -0.39 17.91 11.77
N THR A 27 -1.59 18.42 11.50
CA THR A 27 -2.36 19.32 12.36
C THR A 27 -3.56 18.60 12.96
N THR A 28 -3.31 17.47 13.62
CA THR A 28 -4.36 16.73 14.33
C THR A 28 -5.00 17.64 15.39
N VAL A 29 -6.22 18.10 15.14
CA VAL A 29 -7.06 18.66 16.20
C VAL A 29 -7.37 17.50 17.12
N ASN A 30 -6.93 17.62 18.37
CA ASN A 30 -7.09 16.59 19.39
C ASN A 30 -8.58 16.20 19.47
N ALA A 31 -8.92 14.92 19.31
CA ALA A 31 -10.30 14.45 19.20
C ALA A 31 -11.15 14.72 20.46
N VAL A 32 -10.50 15.10 21.56
CA VAL A 32 -11.14 15.50 22.82
C VAL A 32 -11.62 16.96 22.81
N ASP A 33 -11.08 17.80 21.91
CA ASP A 33 -11.39 19.25 21.82
C ASP A 33 -12.22 19.62 20.58
N SER A 34 -12.54 18.64 19.73
CA SER A 34 -13.44 18.88 18.59
C SER A 34 -14.89 18.73 19.02
N HIS A 35 -15.67 19.83 18.90
CA HIS A 35 -17.13 19.80 19.00
C HIS A 35 -17.71 18.63 18.17
N ASN A 36 -18.83 18.04 18.62
CA ASN A 36 -19.42 16.80 18.08
C ASN A 36 -19.78 16.86 16.57
N TRP A 37 -19.76 18.04 15.96
CA TRP A 37 -20.02 18.28 14.53
C TRP A 37 -18.74 18.32 13.67
N THR A 38 -17.56 18.45 14.28
CA THR A 38 -16.29 18.71 13.60
C THR A 38 -15.54 17.43 13.19
N ILE A 39 -16.11 16.25 13.43
CA ILE A 39 -15.53 14.96 12.98
C ILE A 39 -15.47 14.90 11.44
N ASN A 40 -16.21 15.78 10.74
CA ASN A 40 -16.25 15.91 9.28
C ASN A 40 -15.87 17.30 8.74
N LEU A 41 -15.01 18.08 9.42
CA LEU A 41 -14.66 19.42 8.91
C LEU A 41 -13.81 19.39 7.63
N ASN A 42 -13.14 18.28 7.34
CA ASN A 42 -12.33 18.08 6.13
C ASN A 42 -12.92 16.95 5.27
N GLY A 43 -14.12 17.15 4.73
CA GLY A 43 -14.87 16.20 3.89
C GLY A 43 -14.20 15.70 2.59
N ILE A 44 -12.88 15.62 2.45
CA ILE A 44 -12.20 15.13 1.24
C ILE A 44 -10.89 14.42 1.58
N LYS A 45 -10.89 13.45 2.49
CA LYS A 45 -9.94 12.35 2.39
C LYS A 45 -10.72 11.05 2.45
N SER A 46 -11.51 10.85 1.39
CA SER A 46 -11.99 9.54 0.93
C SER A 46 -10.93 8.50 1.25
N PHE A 47 -11.36 7.36 1.84
CA PHE A 47 -10.58 6.17 2.19
C PHE A 47 -9.17 6.15 1.60
N GLN A 48 -8.10 5.93 2.39
CA GLN A 48 -6.68 6.05 1.97
C GLN A 48 -6.29 5.11 0.80
N TRP A 49 -6.81 5.39 -0.40
CA TRP A 49 -6.72 4.58 -1.61
C TRP A 49 -5.27 4.33 -2.04
N PRO A 50 -4.34 5.30 -1.93
CA PRO A 50 -2.94 5.03 -2.27
C PRO A 50 -2.30 4.00 -1.33
N VAL A 51 -2.61 4.04 -0.04
CA VAL A 51 -2.09 3.08 0.95
C VAL A 51 -2.66 1.69 0.67
N PHE A 52 -3.97 1.59 0.43
CA PHE A 52 -4.63 0.33 0.08
C PHE A 52 -4.06 -0.27 -1.22
N THR A 53 -3.93 0.55 -2.26
CA THR A 53 -3.40 0.13 -3.57
C THR A 53 -1.95 -0.33 -3.45
N GLY A 54 -1.13 0.37 -2.68
CA GLY A 54 0.24 -0.03 -2.41
C GLY A 54 0.32 -1.37 -1.67
N GLY A 55 -0.57 -1.62 -0.70
CA GLY A 55 -0.70 -2.91 -0.02
C GLY A 55 -1.08 -4.04 -0.98
N ALA A 56 -2.07 -3.82 -1.85
CA ALA A 56 -2.47 -4.81 -2.86
C ALA A 56 -1.33 -5.13 -3.84
N LEU A 57 -0.56 -4.12 -4.28
CA LEU A 57 0.60 -4.30 -5.16
C LEU A 57 1.71 -5.14 -4.51
N ILE A 58 1.94 -4.96 -3.20
CA ILE A 58 2.92 -5.78 -2.47
C ILE A 58 2.47 -7.25 -2.45
N VAL A 59 1.20 -7.52 -2.14
CA VAL A 59 0.67 -8.90 -2.11
C VAL A 59 0.80 -9.56 -3.48
N VAL A 60 0.41 -8.87 -4.55
CA VAL A 60 0.54 -9.38 -5.93
C VAL A 60 2.01 -9.61 -6.30
N GLY A 61 2.89 -8.68 -5.93
CA GLY A 61 4.32 -8.79 -6.18
C GLY A 61 4.96 -9.99 -5.48
N ILE A 62 4.55 -10.28 -4.23
CA ILE A 62 4.98 -11.47 -3.47
C ILE A 62 4.50 -12.74 -4.15
N ILE A 63 3.22 -12.81 -4.56
CA ILE A 63 2.67 -13.99 -5.25
C ILE A 63 3.47 -14.27 -6.53
N PHE A 64 3.73 -13.24 -7.34
CA PHE A 64 4.53 -13.41 -8.56
C PHE A 64 5.98 -13.78 -8.29
N HIS A 65 6.54 -13.31 -7.18
CA HIS A 65 7.89 -13.69 -6.77
C HIS A 65 7.96 -15.18 -6.42
N ILE A 66 7.05 -15.67 -5.58
CA ILE A 66 6.97 -17.07 -5.15
C ILE A 66 6.67 -17.99 -6.34
N ALA A 67 5.70 -17.64 -7.18
CA ALA A 67 5.34 -18.43 -8.35
C ALA A 67 6.51 -18.61 -9.35
N ASP A 68 7.38 -17.60 -9.47
CA ASP A 68 8.57 -17.71 -10.31
C ASP A 68 9.65 -18.63 -9.69
N TYR A 69 9.76 -18.67 -8.37
CA TYR A 69 10.64 -19.64 -7.68
C TYR A 69 10.17 -21.08 -7.91
N GLU A 70 8.87 -21.34 -7.74
CA GLU A 70 8.31 -22.68 -7.93
C GLU A 70 8.48 -23.17 -9.38
N LYS A 71 8.28 -22.28 -10.37
CA LYS A 71 8.50 -22.61 -11.78
C LYS A 71 9.96 -22.96 -12.08
N HIS A 72 10.90 -22.25 -11.45
CA HIS A 72 12.32 -22.49 -11.67
C HIS A 72 12.81 -23.78 -11.02
N ASP A 73 12.17 -24.21 -9.94
CA ASP A 73 12.49 -25.46 -9.24
C ASP A 73 11.98 -26.67 -10.03
N LYS A 74 10.75 -26.63 -10.54
CA LYS A 74 10.18 -27.70 -11.37
C LYS A 74 10.95 -27.97 -12.67
N ILE A 75 11.62 -26.97 -13.24
CA ILE A 75 12.43 -27.12 -14.47
C ILE A 75 13.78 -27.83 -14.18
N LYS A 76 14.26 -27.84 -12.94
CA LYS A 76 15.56 -28.47 -12.59
C LYS A 76 15.46 -29.96 -12.31
N ILE A 77 14.26 -30.49 -12.13
CA ILE A 77 14.00 -31.88 -11.72
C ILE A 77 13.43 -32.71 -12.89
N GLY A 78 13.28 -32.12 -14.08
CA GLY A 78 12.94 -32.81 -15.33
C GLY A 78 14.15 -32.87 -16.25
#